data_AF-A0A212LWU1-F1
#
_entry.id   AF-A0A212LWU1-F1
#
_cell.length_a   1.000
_cell.length_b   1.000
_cell.length_c   1.000
_cell.angle_alpha   90.00
_cell.angle_beta   90.00
_cell.angle_gamma   90.00
#
_symmetry.space_group_name_H-M   'P 1'
#
loop_
_entity.id
_entity.type
_entity.pdbx_description
1 polymer ?
#
loop_
_entity_poly.entity_id
_entity_poly.type
_entity_poly.pdbx_seq_one_letter_code
_entity_poly.pdbx_strand_id
1 'polypeptide(L)'
;MDWQKITGYFGVLCIMIATLAQVIANIVPNYLGIQPSDAIIRWATYLWAYATIVTGFYLKQKNGHIFEICLGLLAGALCLVEWLTMPVTVIYFFRVFTKLSKMNGGLPF
;
A
#
# COMPACT_ATOMS: atom_id res chain seq x y z
N MET A 1 11.08 17.06 7.97
CA MET A 1 10.34 15.86 7.53
C MET A 1 9.54 15.43 8.74
N ASP A 2 8.22 15.46 8.67
CA ASP A 2 7.36 15.11 9.81
C ASP A 2 7.30 13.59 9.98
N TRP A 3 8.40 13.02 10.47
CA TRP A 3 8.61 11.58 10.59
C TRP A 3 7.47 10.91 11.36
N GLN A 4 7.05 11.50 12.48
CA GLN A 4 5.95 11.00 13.31
C GLN A 4 4.63 10.89 12.54
N LYS A 5 4.32 11.88 11.68
CA LYS A 5 3.10 11.86 10.85
C LYS A 5 3.17 10.75 9.81
N ILE A 6 4.30 10.66 9.10
CA ILE A 6 4.52 9.65 8.05
C ILE A 6 4.42 8.23 8.65
N THR A 7 5.08 7.98 9.78
CA THR A 7 4.99 6.68 10.46
C THR A 7 3.60 6.40 10.99
N GLY A 8 2.87 7.42 11.44
CA GLY A 8 1.47 7.31 11.85
C GLY A 8 0.55 6.85 10.72
N TYR A 9 0.59 7.52 9.56
CA TYR A 9 -0.21 7.12 8.40
C TYR A 9 0.19 5.75 7.88
N PHE A 10 1.48 5.44 7.83
CA PHE A 10 1.94 4.11 7.43
C PHE A 10 1.46 3.02 8.41
N GLY A 11 1.52 3.28 9.72
CA GLY A 11 1.01 2.37 10.74
C GLY A 11 -0.49 2.11 10.63
N VAL A 12 -1.29 3.15 10.41
CA VAL A 12 -2.74 3.01 10.17
C VAL A 12 -3.00 2.18 8.91
N LEU A 13 -2.26 2.43 7.83
CA LEU A 13 -2.39 1.68 6.59
C LEU A 13 -2.04 0.20 6.77
N CYS A 14 -1.00 -0.11 7.56
CA CYS A 14 -0.67 -1.49 7.94
C CYS A 14 -1.82 -2.17 8.70
N ILE A 15 -2.43 -1.49 9.68
CA ILE A 15 -3.56 -2.03 10.45
C ILE A 15 -4.76 -2.28 9.53
N MET A 16 -5.08 -1.33 8.64
CA MET A 16 -6.18 -1.49 7.68
C MET A 16 -5.96 -2.66 6.72
N ILE A 17 -4.74 -2.81 6.17
CA ILE A 17 -4.45 -3.91 5.26
C ILE A 17 -4.48 -5.25 5.99
N ALA A 18 -3.92 -5.35 7.19
CA ALA A 18 -3.94 -6.58 7.98
C ALA A 18 -5.37 -7.02 8.34
N THR A 19 -6.19 -6.07 8.81
CA THR A 19 -7.59 -6.34 9.16
C THR A 19 -8.42 -6.76 7.94
N LEU A 20 -8.28 -6.05 6.81
CA LEU A 20 -8.96 -6.41 5.56
C LEU A 20 -8.51 -7.78 5.04
N ALA A 21 -7.20 -8.06 5.05
CA ALA A 21 -6.66 -9.34 4.61
C ALA A 21 -7.23 -10.51 5.43
N GLN A 22 -7.31 -10.34 6.75
CA GLN A 22 -7.88 -11.35 7.65
C GLN A 22 -9.38 -11.57 7.41
N VAL A 23 -10.15 -10.48 7.25
CA VAL A 23 -11.59 -10.57 6.94
C VAL A 23 -11.82 -11.27 5.61
N ILE A 24 -11.07 -10.91 4.56
CA ILE A 24 -11.20 -11.52 3.24
C ILE A 24 -10.79 -13.00 3.29
N ALA A 25 -9.70 -13.35 3.98
CA ALA A 25 -9.26 -14.74 4.12
C ALA A 25 -10.29 -15.62 4.85
N ASN A 26 -11.07 -15.05 5.77
CA ASN A 26 -12.11 -15.79 6.50
C ASN A 26 -13.42 -15.94 5.71
N ILE A 27 -13.76 -14.97 4.86
CA ILE A 27 -15.00 -14.98 4.08
C ILE A 27 -14.81 -15.72 2.76
N VAL A 28 -13.67 -15.53 2.09
CA VAL A 28 -13.44 -16.11 0.77
C VAL A 28 -13.09 -17.58 0.93
N PRO A 29 -13.89 -18.49 0.34
CA PRO A 29 -13.61 -19.92 0.38
C PRO A 29 -12.22 -20.22 -0.19
N ASN A 30 -11.42 -20.92 0.61
CA ASN A 30 -10.07 -21.31 0.25
C ASN A 30 -10.09 -22.55 -0.65
N TYR A 31 -10.42 -22.34 -1.93
CA TYR A 31 -10.47 -23.41 -2.94
C TYR A 31 -9.11 -24.05 -3.24
N LEU A 32 -8.02 -23.45 -2.76
CA LEU A 32 -6.65 -23.92 -2.99
C LEU A 32 -6.12 -24.80 -1.85
N GLY A 33 -6.88 -24.96 -0.77
CA GLY A 33 -6.48 -25.80 0.37
C GLY A 33 -5.22 -25.33 1.10
N ILE A 34 -4.81 -24.07 0.92
CA ILE A 34 -3.62 -23.50 1.58
C ILE A 34 -3.87 -23.25 3.07
N GLN A 35 -2.82 -23.04 3.87
CA GLN A 35 -3.03 -22.72 5.28
C GLN A 35 -3.71 -21.35 5.43
N PRO A 36 -4.50 -21.13 6.50
CA PRO A 36 -5.14 -19.84 6.76
C PRO A 36 -4.14 -18.68 6.82
N SER A 37 -2.93 -18.90 7.36
CA SER A 37 -1.85 -17.90 7.38
C SER A 37 -1.44 -17.45 5.98
N ASP A 38 -1.29 -18.40 5.06
CA ASP A 38 -0.81 -18.15 3.70
C ASP A 38 -1.89 -17.43 2.87
N ALA A 39 -3.16 -17.74 3.13
CA ALA A 39 -4.29 -17.02 2.56
C ALA A 39 -4.31 -15.55 2.99
N ILE A 40 -4.07 -15.28 4.29
CA ILE A 40 -3.99 -13.91 4.82
C ILE A 40 -2.85 -13.15 4.16
N ILE A 41 -1.66 -13.73 4.10
CA ILE A 41 -0.48 -13.09 3.49
C ILE A 41 -0.75 -12.78 2.02
N ARG A 42 -1.33 -13.72 1.27
CA ARG A 42 -1.67 -13.52 -0.14
C ARG A 42 -2.65 -12.36 -0.35
N TRP A 43 -3.71 -12.28 0.45
CA TRP A 43 -4.67 -11.17 0.38
C TRP A 43 -4.03 -9.85 0.78
N ALA A 44 -3.15 -9.85 1.80
CA ALA A 44 -2.37 -8.67 2.17
C ALA A 44 -1.49 -8.20 1.00
N THR A 45 -0.80 -9.10 0.31
CA THR A 45 0.02 -8.80 -0.88
C THR A 45 -0.80 -8.13 -1.98
N TYR A 46 -1.99 -8.64 -2.27
CA TYR A 46 -2.90 -8.02 -3.25
C TYR A 46 -3.41 -6.65 -2.81
N LEU A 47 -3.77 -6.50 -1.54
CA LEU A 47 -4.20 -5.22 -0.98
C LEU A 47 -3.08 -4.18 -1.02
N TRP A 48 -1.84 -4.58 -0.74
CA TRP A 48 -0.66 -3.73 -0.86
C TRP A 48 -0.41 -3.28 -2.30
N ALA A 49 -0.49 -4.21 -3.26
CA ALA A 49 -0.35 -3.88 -4.68
C ALA A 49 -1.43 -2.88 -5.12
N TYR A 50 -2.69 -3.13 -4.75
CA TYR A 50 -3.81 -2.24 -5.03
C TYR A 50 -3.61 -0.85 -4.40
N ALA A 51 -3.29 -0.79 -3.10
CA ALA A 51 -3.08 0.46 -2.38
C ALA A 51 -1.96 1.29 -3.01
N THR A 52 -0.87 0.64 -3.43
CA THR A 52 0.27 1.27 -4.10
C THR A 52 -0.15 1.91 -5.43
N ILE A 53 -0.90 1.18 -6.24
CA ILE A 53 -1.39 1.66 -7.55
C ILE A 53 -2.34 2.85 -7.37
N VAL A 54 -3.35 2.71 -6.50
CA VAL A 54 -4.35 3.76 -6.22
C VAL A 54 -3.67 5.02 -5.69
N THR A 55 -2.67 4.86 -4.82
CA THR A 55 -1.88 5.97 -4.28
C THR A 55 -1.10 6.69 -5.38
N GLY A 56 -0.55 5.97 -6.36
CA GLY A 56 0.08 6.57 -7.54
C GLY A 56 -0.90 7.40 -8.40
N PHE A 57 -2.12 6.91 -8.58
CA PHE A 57 -3.18 7.67 -9.25
C PHE A 57 -3.57 8.92 -8.47
N TYR A 58 -3.72 8.81 -7.14
CA TYR A 58 -4.02 9.95 -6.28
C TYR A 58 -2.93 11.02 -6.32
N LEU A 59 -1.65 10.63 -6.28
CA LEU A 59 -0.52 11.55 -6.44
C LEU A 59 -0.53 12.23 -7.80
N LYS A 60 -0.86 11.51 -8.87
CA LYS A 60 -0.99 12.12 -10.21
C LYS A 60 -2.10 13.15 -10.27
N GLN A 61 -3.22 12.93 -9.58
CA GLN A 61 -4.28 13.94 -9.48
C GLN A 61 -3.84 15.19 -8.71
N LYS A 62 -3.03 15.03 -7.66
CA LYS A 62 -2.53 16.16 -6.84
C LYS A 62 -1.38 16.92 -7.48
N ASN A 63 -0.45 16.23 -8.15
CA ASN A 63 0.80 16.82 -8.64
C ASN A 63 0.80 17.03 -10.17
N GLY A 64 -0.17 16.49 -10.90
CA GLY A 64 -0.23 16.57 -12.37
C GLY A 64 0.79 15.69 -13.12
N HIS A 65 1.76 15.09 -12.42
CA HIS A 65 2.83 14.31 -13.05
C HIS A 65 2.43 12.85 -13.31
N ILE A 66 2.40 12.46 -14.59
CA ILE A 66 2.11 11.08 -15.05
C ILE A 66 3.12 10.06 -14.49
N PHE A 67 4.35 10.50 -14.23
CA PHE A 67 5.41 9.65 -13.68
C PHE A 67 5.03 8.98 -12.35
N GLU A 68 4.13 9.57 -11.56
CA GLU A 68 3.65 8.96 -10.31
C GLU A 68 2.76 7.74 -10.54
N ILE A 69 2.03 7.68 -11.67
CA ILE A 69 1.29 6.47 -12.07
C ILE A 69 2.27 5.37 -12.45
N CYS A 70 3.27 5.67 -13.28
CA CYS A 70 4.26 4.67 -13.70
C CYS A 70 4.99 4.09 -12.49
N LEU A 71 5.36 4.92 -11.52
CA LEU A 71 5.95 4.45 -10.27
C LEU A 71 4.99 3.64 -9.41
N GLY A 72 3.72 4.04 -9.30
CA GLY A 72 2.71 3.28 -8.57
C GLY A 72 2.43 1.92 -9.21
N LEU A 73 2.38 1.84 -10.54
CA LEU A 73 2.23 0.59 -11.29
C LEU A 73 3.46 -0.32 -11.12
N LEU A 74 4.66 0.23 -11.24
CA LEU A 74 5.89 -0.53 -11.08
C LEU A 74 6.05 -1.05 -9.64
N ALA A 75 5.83 -0.19 -8.65
CA ALA A 75 5.86 -0.59 -7.25
C ALA A 75 4.76 -1.62 -6.94
N GLY A 76 3.54 -1.44 -7.46
CA GLY A 76 2.44 -2.39 -7.29
C GLY A 76 2.73 -3.75 -7.93
N ALA A 77 3.35 -3.78 -9.11
CA ALA A 77 3.79 -5.03 -9.75
C ALA A 77 4.88 -5.73 -8.93
N LEU A 78 5.85 -4.97 -8.41
CA LEU A 78 6.88 -5.52 -7.51
C LEU A 78 6.29 -6.02 -6.19
N CYS A 79 5.20 -5.43 -5.70
CA CYS A 79 4.48 -5.92 -4.53
C CYS A 79 3.85 -7.29 -4.73
N LEU A 80 3.62 -7.76 -5.97
CA LEU A 80 3.10 -9.13 -6.20
C LEU A 80 4.13 -10.21 -5.91
N VAL A 81 5.40 -9.82 -5.75
CA VAL A 81 6.50 -10.71 -5.41
C VAL A 81 6.65 -10.69 -3.89
N GLU A 82 6.22 -11.77 -3.22
CA GLU A 82 5.97 -11.80 -1.77
C GLU A 82 7.11 -11.24 -0.91
N TRP A 83 8.34 -11.71 -1.13
CA TRP A 83 9.57 -11.24 -0.45
C TRP A 83 9.93 -9.77 -0.71
N LEU A 84 9.44 -9.18 -1.81
CA LEU A 84 9.63 -7.77 -2.15
C LEU A 84 8.49 -6.88 -1.65
N THR A 85 7.35 -7.45 -1.25
CA THR A 85 6.15 -6.69 -0.85
C THR A 85 6.48 -5.65 0.21
N MET A 86 6.97 -6.08 1.37
CA MET A 86 7.27 -5.19 2.50
C MET A 86 8.34 -4.13 2.19
N PRO A 87 9.53 -4.47 1.64
CA PRO A 87 10.52 -3.43 1.34
C PRO A 87 10.01 -2.42 0.31
N VAL A 88 9.27 -2.86 -0.71
CA VAL A 88 8.71 -1.97 -1.74
C VAL A 88 7.63 -1.07 -1.15
N THR A 89 6.70 -1.61 -0.36
CA THR A 89 5.62 -0.81 0.25
C THR A 89 6.17 0.22 1.23
N VAL A 90 7.14 -0.17 2.07
CA VAL A 90 7.81 0.76 2.99
C VAL A 90 8.45 1.91 2.20
N ILE A 91 9.31 1.61 1.24
CA ILE A 91 10.03 2.65 0.48
C ILE A 91 9.03 3.54 -0.30
N TYR A 92 8.05 2.93 -0.96
CA TYR A 92 7.07 3.64 -1.77
C TYR A 92 6.20 4.56 -0.92
N PHE A 93 5.56 4.05 0.14
CA PHE A 93 4.65 4.84 0.97
C PHE A 93 5.38 5.91 1.78
N PHE A 94 6.59 5.65 2.27
CA PHE A 94 7.39 6.71 2.88
C PHE A 94 7.69 7.84 1.88
N ARG A 95 8.04 7.52 0.63
CA ARG A 95 8.22 8.53 -0.43
C ARG A 95 6.93 9.30 -0.71
N VAL A 96 5.81 8.60 -0.86
CA VAL A 96 4.48 9.21 -1.10
C VAL A 96 4.12 10.15 0.03
N PHE A 97 4.13 9.69 1.28
CA PHE A 97 3.73 10.49 2.43
C PHE A 97 4.66 11.67 2.65
N THR A 98 5.97 11.50 2.39
CA THR A 98 6.91 12.63 2.41
C THR A 98 6.58 13.68 1.36
N LYS A 99 6.18 13.27 0.15
CA LYS A 99 5.72 14.20 -0.88
C LYS A 99 4.43 14.89 -0.47
N LEU A 100 3.41 14.14 -0.05
CA LEU A 100 2.11 14.70 0.35
C LEU A 100 2.22 15.66 1.55
N SER A 101 3.08 15.36 2.53
CA SER A 101 3.33 16.22 3.69
C SER A 101 3.88 17.60 3.30
N LYS A 102 4.54 17.71 2.14
CA LYS A 102 5.10 18.98 1.63
C LYS A 102 4.12 19.74 0.72
N MET A 103 2.95 19.20 0.43
CA MET A 103 1.96 19.82 -0.46
C MET A 103 0.89 20.55 0.34
N ASN A 104 0.50 21.75 -0.12
CA ASN A 104 -0.61 22.49 0.46
C ASN A 104 -1.91 21.69 0.32
N GLY A 105 -2.50 21.25 1.44
CA GLY A 105 -3.69 20.39 1.46
C GLY A 105 -3.43 18.94 1.04
N GLY A 106 -2.21 18.43 1.23
CA GLY A 106 -1.80 17.07 0.87
C GLY A 106 -2.21 16.02 1.92
N LEU A 107 -1.75 16.18 3.16
CA LEU A 107 -2.22 15.40 4.32
C LEU A 107 -3.01 16.34 5.24
N PRO A 108 -4.25 15.98 5.63
CA PRO A 108 -5.10 16.84 6.46
C PRO A 108 -4.54 17.06 7.88
N PHE A 109 -3.63 16.19 8.32
CA PHE A 109 -2.91 16.26 9.60
C PHE A 109 -1.43 16.01 9.37
#